data_AF-A0A091E2C8-F1
#
_entry.id   AF-A0A091E2C8-F1
#
_cell.length_a   1.000
_cell.length_b   1.000
_cell.length_c   1.000
_cell.angle_alpha   90.00
_cell.angle_beta   90.00
_cell.angle_gamma   90.00
#
_symmetry.space_group_name_H-M   'P 1'
#
loop_
_entity.id
_entity.type
_entity.pdbx_description
1 polymer ?
#
loop_
_entity_poly.entity_id
_entity_poly.type
_entity_poly.pdbx_seq_one_letter_code
_entity_poly.pdbx_strand_id
1 'polypeptide(L)'
;NISSNVLEESAVSDDTLSPDEDGVCSGRYFTESGLVGLLEQAAELFSTGGLYEMVNEVYKLVIPILEAHRDFRKLTSTHDKLQKAFDNIINKDHKRMFGTYFRVGFYGSKFGDLDEQEFVYKEPAITKLPEISHRLEGFYGQCFGTEFVEVIKDSAPVDKTKLDPNKAYIQITFVEPYFDEYEMKDRVTYFEKNFNLRRFMYTTPFTLEGRPRGELHEQYRRNTVLSTMHAFPYIKTRISVVQKEEVMAQRERGTGCNTRPLRRNLKELVGELSGRGAA
;
A
#
# COMPACT_ATOMS: atom_id res chain seq x y z
N ASN A 1 11.90 -12.90 -3.47
CA ASN A 1 10.77 -13.30 -2.58
C ASN A 1 9.56 -12.45 -2.96
N ILE A 2 8.47 -13.07 -3.42
CA ILE A 2 7.36 -12.39 -4.13
C ILE A 2 6.49 -11.56 -3.16
N SER A 3 6.24 -12.06 -1.95
CA SER A 3 5.53 -11.31 -0.91
C SER A 3 5.92 -11.85 0.46
N SER A 4 6.23 -10.95 1.40
CA SER A 4 6.53 -11.33 2.78
C SER A 4 5.31 -11.86 3.54
N ASN A 5 4.10 -11.58 3.06
CA ASN A 5 2.86 -11.99 3.71
C ASN A 5 2.61 -13.50 3.64
N VAL A 6 3.22 -14.20 2.68
CA VAL A 6 2.96 -15.63 2.42
C VAL A 6 3.30 -16.50 3.63
N LEU A 7 4.38 -16.18 4.35
CA LEU A 7 4.81 -16.95 5.53
C LEU A 7 3.90 -16.68 6.74
N GLU A 8 3.45 -15.44 6.90
CA GLU A 8 2.57 -15.04 8.01
C GLU A 8 1.16 -15.65 7.88
N GLU A 9 0.72 -15.90 6.65
CA GLU A 9 -0.58 -16.47 6.30
C GLU A 9 -0.53 -18.00 6.06
N SER A 10 0.66 -18.59 6.19
CA SER A 10 0.84 -20.02 5.98
C SER A 10 0.16 -20.78 7.12
N ALA A 11 -1.06 -21.25 6.86
CA ALA A 11 -1.80 -22.15 7.74
C ALA A 11 -1.33 -23.61 7.64
N VAL A 12 -0.18 -23.87 6.98
CA VAL A 12 0.38 -25.22 6.83
C VAL A 12 0.92 -25.65 8.19
N SER A 13 0.15 -26.46 8.92
CA SER A 13 0.70 -27.26 10.03
C SER A 13 1.39 -28.51 9.46
N ASP A 14 2.40 -29.04 10.16
CA ASP A 14 3.06 -30.30 9.78
C ASP A 14 2.05 -31.45 9.62
N ASP A 15 0.94 -31.41 10.36
CA ASP A 15 -0.14 -32.40 10.30
C ASP A 15 -0.97 -32.36 8.99
N THR A 16 -0.83 -31.31 8.16
CA THR A 16 -1.56 -31.18 6.88
C THR A 16 -0.88 -31.89 5.71
N LEU A 17 0.36 -32.38 5.91
CA LEU A 17 1.17 -33.04 4.89
C LEU A 17 1.34 -34.53 5.23
N SER A 18 0.24 -35.23 5.53
CA SER A 18 0.19 -36.70 5.46
C SER A 18 -0.17 -37.12 4.02
N PRO A 19 0.80 -37.43 3.14
CA PRO A 19 0.50 -37.84 1.77
C PRO A 19 -0.32 -39.12 1.68
N ASP A 20 -0.43 -39.87 2.78
CA ASP A 20 -1.09 -41.17 2.84
C ASP A 20 -2.53 -41.15 3.42
N GLU A 21 -3.02 -40.01 3.93
CA GLU A 21 -4.38 -39.89 4.45
C GLU A 21 -5.22 -38.85 3.66
N ASP A 22 -6.32 -39.34 3.07
CA ASP A 22 -7.47 -38.56 2.61
C ASP A 22 -7.35 -37.64 1.39
N GLY A 23 -6.52 -37.96 0.39
CA GLY A 23 -6.62 -37.33 -0.95
C GLY A 23 -6.42 -35.81 -0.97
N VAL A 24 -5.93 -35.25 0.14
CA VAL A 24 -5.41 -33.90 0.27
C VAL A 24 -4.23 -33.84 -0.71
N CYS A 25 -4.26 -32.91 -1.67
CA CYS A 25 -3.35 -32.85 -2.84
C CYS A 25 -3.69 -33.71 -4.07
N SER A 26 -4.89 -34.31 -4.18
CA SER A 26 -5.32 -34.97 -5.43
C SER A 26 -5.90 -34.01 -6.49
N GLY A 27 -5.99 -32.72 -6.18
CA GLY A 27 -6.55 -31.71 -7.09
C GLY A 27 -5.69 -31.50 -8.34
N ARG A 28 -6.34 -31.15 -9.47
CA ARG A 28 -5.67 -30.89 -10.77
C ARG A 28 -4.51 -29.89 -10.72
N TYR A 29 -4.52 -29.00 -9.74
CA TYR A 29 -3.49 -27.97 -9.52
C TYR A 29 -2.35 -28.41 -8.61
N PHE A 30 -2.53 -29.49 -7.84
CA PHE A 30 -1.49 -30.12 -7.02
C PHE A 30 -0.63 -31.09 -7.86
N THR A 31 -0.14 -30.59 -8.98
CA THR A 31 0.81 -31.26 -9.88
C THR A 31 1.82 -30.23 -10.34
N GLU A 32 3.00 -30.65 -10.81
CA GLU A 32 3.99 -29.70 -11.36
C GLU A 32 3.42 -28.87 -12.51
N SER A 33 2.66 -29.49 -13.40
CA SER A 33 1.97 -28.79 -14.51
C SER A 33 0.92 -27.81 -14.00
N GLY A 34 0.19 -28.19 -12.95
CA GLY A 34 -0.78 -27.32 -12.28
C GLY A 34 -0.13 -26.11 -11.62
N LEU A 35 0.97 -26.32 -10.90
CA LEU A 35 1.77 -25.27 -10.27
C LEU A 35 2.34 -24.30 -11.32
N VAL A 36 2.94 -24.82 -12.40
CA VAL A 36 3.43 -23.99 -13.52
C VAL A 36 2.31 -23.14 -14.09
N GLY A 37 1.13 -23.71 -14.32
CA GLY A 37 -0.03 -22.95 -14.83
C GLY A 37 -0.48 -21.82 -13.89
N LEU A 38 -0.48 -22.06 -12.57
CA LEU A 38 -0.80 -21.02 -11.58
C LEU A 38 0.27 -19.91 -11.53
N LEU A 39 1.55 -20.28 -11.60
CA LEU A 39 2.65 -19.32 -11.63
C LEU A 39 2.62 -18.49 -12.92
N GLU A 40 2.37 -19.10 -14.08
CA GLU A 40 2.20 -18.38 -15.34
C GLU A 40 1.03 -17.38 -15.29
N GLN A 41 -0.08 -17.75 -14.65
CA GLN A 41 -1.20 -16.84 -14.42
C GLN A 41 -0.81 -15.69 -13.49
N ALA A 42 -0.06 -15.96 -12.42
CA ALA A 42 0.43 -14.92 -11.52
C ALA A 42 1.38 -13.94 -12.24
N ALA A 43 2.28 -14.44 -13.09
CA ALA A 43 3.16 -13.60 -13.91
C ALA A 43 2.36 -12.67 -14.84
N GLU A 44 1.29 -13.16 -15.46
CA GLU A 44 0.42 -12.34 -16.31
C GLU A 44 -0.30 -11.24 -15.50
N LEU A 45 -0.80 -11.57 -14.31
CA LEU A 45 -1.43 -10.61 -13.41
C LEU A 45 -0.43 -9.54 -12.93
N PHE A 46 0.82 -9.92 -12.61
CA PHE A 46 1.88 -8.96 -12.28
C PHE A 46 2.21 -8.03 -13.44
N SER A 47 2.30 -8.57 -14.66
CA SER A 47 2.51 -7.78 -15.88
C SER A 47 1.38 -6.77 -16.11
N THR A 48 0.13 -7.22 -15.98
CA THR A 48 -1.08 -6.37 -16.11
C THR A 48 -1.13 -5.29 -15.03
N GLY A 49 -0.72 -5.64 -13.81
CA GLY A 49 -0.62 -4.72 -12.67
C GLY A 49 0.58 -3.75 -12.73
N GLY A 50 1.45 -3.84 -13.74
CA GLY A 50 2.65 -3.00 -13.87
C GLY A 50 3.79 -3.37 -12.89
N LEU A 51 3.70 -4.53 -12.24
CA LEU A 51 4.67 -5.08 -11.29
C LEU A 51 5.69 -5.99 -12.02
N TYR A 52 6.34 -5.43 -13.03
CA TYR A 52 7.20 -6.17 -13.96
C TYR A 52 8.38 -6.88 -13.29
N GLU A 53 8.89 -6.33 -12.19
CA GLU A 53 9.96 -6.92 -11.38
C GLU A 53 9.53 -8.27 -10.79
N MET A 54 8.24 -8.42 -10.44
CA MET A 54 7.70 -9.67 -9.90
C MET A 54 7.51 -10.74 -10.97
N VAL A 55 7.36 -10.36 -12.25
CA VAL A 55 7.32 -11.31 -13.37
C VAL A 55 8.62 -12.13 -13.40
N ASN A 56 9.76 -11.47 -13.18
CA ASN A 56 11.06 -12.14 -13.08
C ASN A 56 11.13 -13.09 -11.87
N GLU A 57 10.68 -12.64 -10.70
CA GLU A 57 10.68 -13.46 -9.49
C GLU A 57 9.82 -14.73 -9.64
N VAL A 58 8.69 -14.64 -10.35
CA VAL A 58 7.85 -15.81 -10.66
C VAL A 58 8.56 -16.75 -11.63
N TYR A 59 9.11 -16.24 -12.74
CA TYR A 59 9.72 -17.10 -13.74
C TYR A 59 11.02 -17.78 -13.29
N LYS A 60 11.72 -17.25 -12.29
CA LYS A 60 12.81 -17.96 -11.59
C LYS A 60 12.37 -19.31 -11.00
N LEU A 61 11.08 -19.46 -10.65
CA LEU A 61 10.52 -20.71 -10.14
C LEU A 61 10.07 -21.65 -11.27
N VAL A 62 9.58 -21.09 -12.38
CA VAL A 62 9.02 -21.85 -13.50
C VAL A 62 10.12 -22.42 -14.40
N ILE A 63 11.17 -21.64 -14.69
CA ILE A 63 12.21 -22.02 -15.66
C ILE A 63 12.87 -23.38 -15.32
N PRO A 64 13.30 -23.65 -14.07
CA PRO A 64 13.94 -24.93 -13.73
C PRO A 64 13.04 -26.15 -14.01
N ILE A 65 11.73 -26.02 -13.81
CA ILE A 65 10.75 -27.08 -14.07
C ILE A 65 10.64 -27.34 -15.58
N LEU A 66 10.58 -26.26 -16.38
CA LEU A 66 10.52 -26.38 -17.84
C LEU A 66 11.81 -26.96 -18.43
N GLU A 67 12.96 -26.60 -17.88
CA GLU A 67 14.27 -27.16 -18.26
C GLU A 67 14.36 -28.65 -17.97
N ALA A 68 13.92 -29.09 -16.78
CA ALA A 68 13.87 -30.50 -16.41
C ALA A 68 13.01 -31.32 -17.39
N HIS A 69 11.91 -30.74 -17.86
CA HIS A 69 11.02 -31.32 -18.87
C HIS A 69 11.49 -31.15 -20.32
N ARG A 70 12.55 -30.38 -20.56
CA ARG A 70 13.02 -30.01 -21.91
C ARG A 70 11.93 -29.36 -22.76
N ASP A 71 11.02 -28.60 -22.14
CA ASP A 71 9.96 -27.88 -22.84
C ASP A 71 10.50 -26.57 -23.45
N PHE A 72 11.30 -26.71 -24.51
CA PHE A 72 11.95 -25.58 -25.18
C PHE A 72 10.96 -24.58 -25.76
N ARG A 73 9.76 -25.02 -26.14
CA ARG A 73 8.72 -24.14 -26.68
C ARG A 73 8.21 -23.19 -25.59
N LYS A 74 7.91 -23.70 -24.39
CA LYS A 74 7.51 -22.85 -23.26
C LYS A 74 8.67 -21.99 -22.75
N LEU A 75 9.90 -22.50 -22.78
CA LEU A 75 11.09 -21.70 -22.43
C LEU A 75 11.23 -20.48 -23.36
N THR A 76 11.10 -20.65 -24.68
CA THR A 76 11.10 -19.52 -25.63
C THR A 76 10.03 -18.49 -25.28
N SER A 77 8.79 -18.93 -25.02
CA SER A 77 7.70 -18.01 -24.65
C SER A 77 7.95 -17.31 -23.31
N THR A 78 8.51 -18.01 -22.33
CA THR A 78 8.85 -17.45 -21.02
C THR A 78 9.91 -16.35 -21.14
N HIS A 79 10.96 -16.59 -21.93
CA HIS A 79 12.00 -15.59 -22.15
C HIS A 79 11.52 -14.37 -22.95
N ASP A 80 10.61 -14.54 -23.92
CA ASP A 80 9.95 -13.41 -24.62
C ASP A 80 9.12 -12.55 -23.64
N LYS A 81 8.39 -13.16 -22.70
CA LYS A 81 7.66 -12.44 -21.66
C LYS A 81 8.60 -11.70 -20.69
N LEU A 82 9.72 -12.31 -20.31
CA LEU A 82 10.74 -11.68 -19.49
C LEU A 82 11.38 -10.47 -20.18
N GLN A 83 11.74 -10.61 -21.46
CA GLN A 83 12.25 -9.49 -22.26
C GLN A 83 11.27 -8.31 -22.23
N LYS A 84 10.00 -8.57 -22.53
CA LYS A 84 8.94 -7.54 -22.48
C LYS A 84 8.79 -6.92 -21.09
N ALA A 85 8.93 -7.70 -20.01
CA ALA A 85 8.88 -7.18 -18.65
C ALA A 85 10.04 -6.21 -18.38
N PHE A 86 11.27 -6.58 -18.73
CA PHE A 86 12.44 -5.71 -18.58
C PHE A 86 12.36 -4.45 -19.45
N ASP A 87 11.91 -4.58 -20.70
CA ASP A 87 11.67 -3.43 -21.58
C ASP A 87 10.63 -2.48 -20.96
N ASN A 88 9.58 -3.01 -20.34
CA ASN A 88 8.59 -2.17 -19.65
C ASN A 88 9.16 -1.47 -18.41
N ILE A 89 10.05 -2.12 -17.65
CA ILE A 89 10.75 -1.47 -16.52
C ILE A 89 11.53 -0.26 -17.03
N ILE A 90 12.36 -0.45 -18.05
CA ILE A 90 13.20 0.61 -18.63
C ILE A 90 12.35 1.76 -19.17
N ASN A 91 11.31 1.45 -19.94
CA ASN A 91 10.54 2.45 -20.67
C ASN A 91 9.46 3.15 -19.83
N LYS A 92 9.02 2.54 -18.73
CA LYS A 92 7.87 3.02 -17.94
C LYS A 92 8.19 3.33 -16.48
N ASP A 93 9.44 3.20 -16.00
CA ASP A 93 9.74 3.24 -14.56
C ASP A 93 9.03 4.38 -13.81
N HIS A 94 9.16 5.62 -14.29
CA HIS A 94 8.56 6.81 -13.66
C HIS A 94 7.13 7.14 -14.09
N LYS A 95 6.53 6.36 -15.00
CA LYS A 95 5.14 6.51 -15.45
C LYS A 95 4.20 5.54 -14.75
N ARG A 96 4.75 4.55 -14.03
CA ARG A 96 3.97 3.59 -13.24
C ARG A 96 3.40 4.28 -12.01
N MET A 97 2.19 3.89 -11.64
CA MET A 97 1.47 4.47 -10.51
C MET A 97 0.95 3.33 -9.64
N PHE A 98 1.57 3.10 -8.48
CA PHE A 98 1.36 1.88 -7.67
C PHE A 98 0.20 1.98 -6.67
N GLY A 99 -0.23 3.18 -6.30
CA GLY A 99 -1.36 3.41 -5.41
C GLY A 99 -1.20 4.70 -4.60
N THR A 100 -2.30 5.17 -4.01
CA THR A 100 -2.27 6.17 -2.93
C THR A 100 -2.74 5.54 -1.64
N TYR A 101 -2.25 6.03 -0.51
CA TYR A 101 -2.49 5.42 0.79
C TYR A 101 -3.19 6.41 1.74
N PHE A 102 -4.17 5.92 2.47
CA PHE A 102 -4.93 6.70 3.45
C PHE A 102 -5.06 5.93 4.76
N ARG A 103 -4.75 6.57 5.88
CA ARG A 103 -5.20 6.11 7.19
C ARG A 103 -6.68 6.42 7.33
N VAL A 104 -7.47 5.42 7.68
CA VAL A 104 -8.91 5.54 7.95
C VAL A 104 -9.18 5.00 9.35
N GLY A 105 -9.65 5.87 10.25
CA GLY A 105 -10.10 5.50 11.58
C GLY A 105 -11.61 5.63 11.72
N PHE A 106 -12.22 4.71 12.45
CA PHE A 106 -13.67 4.67 12.70
C PHE A 106 -13.93 4.95 14.19
N TYR A 107 -14.89 5.82 14.49
CA TYR A 107 -15.24 6.18 15.87
C TYR A 107 -16.73 6.33 16.05
N GLY A 108 -17.28 5.71 17.09
CA GLY A 108 -18.69 5.75 17.44
C GLY A 108 -19.32 4.35 17.41
N SER A 109 -20.16 4.09 18.40
CA SER A 109 -20.77 2.77 18.66
C SER A 109 -21.54 2.17 17.48
N LYS A 110 -22.03 2.99 16.54
CA LYS A 110 -22.69 2.54 15.31
C LYS A 110 -21.80 1.66 14.42
N PHE A 111 -20.48 1.76 14.56
CA PHE A 111 -19.52 0.95 13.80
C PHE A 111 -19.34 -0.48 14.37
N GLY A 112 -19.86 -0.77 15.56
CA GLY A 112 -19.69 -2.09 16.20
C GLY A 112 -18.21 -2.44 16.37
N ASP A 113 -17.78 -3.59 15.86
CA ASP A 113 -16.38 -4.05 15.94
C ASP A 113 -15.38 -3.15 15.23
N LEU A 114 -15.84 -2.25 14.35
CA LEU A 114 -14.99 -1.26 13.71
C LEU A 114 -14.73 -0.04 14.60
N ASP A 115 -15.48 0.15 15.68
CA ASP A 115 -15.24 1.28 16.59
C ASP A 115 -13.79 1.23 17.11
N GLU A 116 -13.13 2.38 17.01
CA GLU A 116 -11.72 2.61 17.37
C GLU A 116 -10.68 1.87 16.52
N GLN A 117 -11.12 1.18 15.46
CA GLN A 117 -10.21 0.49 14.56
C GLN A 117 -9.64 1.45 13.51
N GLU A 118 -8.35 1.30 13.25
CA GLU A 118 -7.66 2.04 12.20
C GLU A 118 -7.04 1.10 11.17
N PHE A 119 -7.11 1.53 9.92
CA PHE A 119 -6.58 0.80 8.79
C PHE A 119 -5.81 1.74 7.88
N VAL A 120 -4.82 1.20 7.17
CA VAL A 120 -4.30 1.83 5.96
C VAL A 120 -5.07 1.26 4.78
N TYR A 121 -5.65 2.13 3.97
CA TYR A 121 -6.34 1.84 2.71
C TYR A 121 -5.39 2.12 1.56
N LYS A 122 -5.28 1.16 0.63
CA LYS A 122 -4.63 1.33 -0.66
C LYS A 122 -5.69 1.63 -1.72
N GLU A 123 -5.64 2.84 -2.26
CA GLU A 123 -6.52 3.30 -3.34
C GLU A 123 -5.79 3.26 -4.70
N PRO A 124 -6.55 3.29 -5.81
CA PRO A 124 -5.99 3.53 -7.13
C PRO A 124 -5.13 4.81 -7.17
N ALA A 125 -4.17 4.83 -8.09
CA ALA A 125 -2.95 5.61 -7.86
C ALA A 125 -3.05 7.14 -8.04
N ILE A 126 -4.20 7.68 -8.42
CA ILE A 126 -4.45 9.14 -8.46
C ILE A 126 -5.59 9.56 -7.53
N THR A 127 -6.09 8.64 -6.70
CA THR A 127 -7.20 8.93 -5.79
C THR A 127 -6.80 9.98 -4.77
N LYS A 128 -7.57 11.05 -4.70
CA LYS A 128 -7.37 12.17 -3.77
C LYS A 128 -8.24 12.00 -2.52
N LEU A 129 -7.87 12.70 -1.45
CA LEU A 129 -8.60 12.69 -0.17
C LEU A 129 -10.12 12.93 -0.33
N PRO A 130 -10.60 13.90 -1.15
CA PRO A 130 -12.04 14.11 -1.32
C PRO A 130 -12.77 12.92 -1.94
N GLU A 131 -12.10 12.16 -2.83
CA GLU A 131 -12.72 11.03 -3.53
C GLU A 131 -12.98 9.86 -2.56
N ILE A 132 -11.97 9.46 -1.77
CA ILE A 132 -12.16 8.43 -0.74
C ILE A 132 -13.10 8.91 0.37
N SER A 133 -13.01 10.18 0.76
CA SER A 133 -13.92 10.79 1.75
C SER A 133 -15.36 10.67 1.32
N HIS A 134 -15.68 11.12 0.11
CA HIS A 134 -17.04 11.05 -0.42
C HIS A 134 -17.52 9.60 -0.57
N ARG A 135 -16.64 8.68 -1.01
CA ARG A 135 -16.99 7.27 -1.16
C ARG A 135 -17.33 6.60 0.18
N LEU A 136 -16.52 6.85 1.23
CA LEU A 136 -16.75 6.26 2.55
C LEU A 136 -17.95 6.91 3.25
N GLU A 137 -18.06 8.24 3.19
CA GLU A 137 -19.21 8.97 3.73
C GLU A 137 -20.52 8.53 3.07
N GLY A 138 -20.54 8.40 1.73
CA GLY A 138 -21.69 7.92 0.99
C GLY A 138 -22.06 6.46 1.30
N PHE A 139 -21.07 5.58 1.44
CA PHE A 139 -21.30 4.18 1.81
C PHE A 139 -21.92 4.05 3.21
N TYR A 140 -21.30 4.65 4.23
CA TYR A 140 -21.82 4.55 5.59
C TYR A 140 -23.08 5.39 5.81
N GLY A 141 -23.26 6.48 5.06
CA GLY A 141 -24.51 7.25 5.04
C GLY A 141 -25.69 6.42 4.56
N GLN A 142 -25.50 5.51 3.60
CA GLN A 142 -26.53 4.54 3.20
C GLN A 142 -26.80 3.49 4.28
N CYS A 143 -25.80 3.13 5.09
CA CYS A 143 -25.96 2.15 6.16
C CYS A 143 -26.65 2.75 7.41
N PHE A 144 -26.33 3.98 7.78
CA PHE A 144 -26.70 4.55 9.07
C PHE A 144 -27.62 5.77 9.01
N GLY A 145 -27.79 6.37 7.83
CA GLY A 145 -28.38 7.71 7.63
C GLY A 145 -27.29 8.78 7.49
N THR A 146 -27.42 9.66 6.50
CA THR A 146 -26.41 10.68 6.18
C THR A 146 -26.23 11.71 7.29
N GLU A 147 -27.28 11.97 8.07
CA GLU A 147 -27.27 12.85 9.24
C GLU A 147 -26.47 12.29 10.42
N PHE A 148 -26.22 10.97 10.42
CA PHE A 148 -25.51 10.26 11.48
C PHE A 148 -24.03 10.01 11.14
N VAL A 149 -23.55 10.37 9.94
CA VAL A 149 -22.17 10.13 9.52
C VAL A 149 -21.44 11.44 9.35
N GLU A 150 -20.23 11.54 9.91
CA GLU A 150 -19.43 12.76 9.83
C GLU A 150 -17.95 12.45 9.58
N VAL A 151 -17.34 13.16 8.62
CA VAL A 151 -15.91 13.01 8.33
C VAL A 151 -15.09 14.00 9.15
N ILE A 152 -14.20 13.49 10.00
CA ILE A 152 -13.22 14.29 10.73
C ILE A 152 -12.12 14.71 9.75
N LYS A 153 -12.03 16.02 9.51
CA LYS A 153 -11.07 16.63 8.56
C LYS A 153 -9.68 16.83 9.15
N ASP A 154 -9.60 16.94 10.47
CA ASP A 154 -8.34 17.09 11.18
C ASP A 154 -7.61 15.74 11.31
N SER A 155 -6.29 15.77 11.43
CA SER A 155 -5.44 14.57 11.50
C SER A 155 -4.95 14.24 12.92
N ALA A 156 -5.24 15.09 13.91
CA ALA A 156 -4.84 14.86 15.29
C ALA A 156 -5.56 13.63 15.90
N PRO A 157 -5.02 13.07 16.99
CA PRO A 157 -5.71 12.04 17.75
C PRO A 157 -7.13 12.47 18.13
N VAL A 158 -8.10 11.58 17.90
CA VAL A 158 -9.52 11.89 18.13
C VAL A 158 -9.84 11.79 19.61
N ASP A 159 -10.36 12.88 20.17
CA ASP A 159 -10.86 12.95 21.54
C ASP A 159 -12.36 12.61 21.56
N LYS A 160 -12.68 11.37 21.96
CA LYS A 160 -14.06 10.86 21.97
C LYS A 160 -15.00 11.63 22.89
N THR A 161 -14.47 12.26 23.93
CA THR A 161 -15.29 13.02 24.88
C THR A 161 -15.96 14.24 24.23
N LYS A 162 -15.46 14.65 23.06
CA LYS A 162 -15.98 15.77 22.26
C LYS A 162 -16.88 15.33 21.12
N LEU A 163 -17.08 14.03 20.92
CA LEU A 163 -17.91 13.48 19.85
C LEU A 163 -19.35 13.27 20.32
N ASP A 164 -20.31 13.43 19.41
CA ASP A 164 -21.71 13.07 19.67
C ASP A 164 -21.83 11.54 19.72
N PRO A 165 -22.26 10.94 20.85
CA PRO A 165 -22.39 9.49 20.98
C PRO A 165 -23.39 8.86 19.98
N ASN A 166 -24.28 9.65 19.39
CA ASN A 166 -25.29 9.18 18.44
C ASN A 166 -24.80 9.21 16.99
N LYS A 167 -23.58 9.69 16.72
CA LYS A 167 -22.99 9.77 15.38
C LYS A 167 -21.87 8.77 15.17
N ALA A 168 -21.57 8.55 13.89
CA ALA A 168 -20.51 7.71 13.37
C ALA A 168 -19.47 8.62 12.68
N TYR A 169 -18.28 8.69 13.24
CA TYR A 169 -17.20 9.53 12.75
C TYR A 169 -16.15 8.73 11.99
N ILE A 170 -15.74 9.24 10.83
CA ILE A 170 -14.68 8.64 10.02
C ILE A 170 -13.55 9.66 9.92
N GLN A 171 -12.35 9.33 10.40
CA GLN A 171 -11.16 10.16 10.22
C GLN A 171 -10.33 9.64 9.06
N ILE A 172 -10.08 10.47 8.06
CA ILE A 172 -9.31 10.08 6.87
C ILE A 172 -8.11 10.98 6.73
N THR A 173 -6.91 10.39 6.68
CA THR A 173 -5.64 11.12 6.57
C THR A 173 -4.80 10.52 5.46
N PHE A 174 -4.32 11.33 4.53
CA PHE A 174 -3.34 10.88 3.53
C PHE A 174 -2.03 10.48 4.23
N VAL A 175 -1.48 9.33 3.85
CA VAL A 175 -0.21 8.82 4.37
C VAL A 175 0.75 8.48 3.22
N GLU A 176 2.04 8.63 3.49
CA GLU A 176 3.11 8.26 2.55
C GLU A 176 3.86 7.03 3.08
N PRO A 177 4.37 6.14 2.21
CA PRO A 177 5.28 5.08 2.66
C PRO A 177 6.45 5.65 3.45
N TYR A 178 6.80 5.00 4.56
CA TYR A 178 7.88 5.40 5.44
C TYR A 178 8.97 4.35 5.47
N PHE A 179 10.22 4.82 5.39
CA PHE A 179 11.44 4.01 5.44
C PHE A 179 12.42 4.68 6.39
N ASP A 180 13.10 3.90 7.21
CA ASP A 180 14.23 4.42 8.00
C ASP A 180 15.49 4.57 7.14
N GLU A 181 16.54 5.15 7.72
CA GLU A 181 17.79 5.41 7.02
C GLU A 181 18.48 4.15 6.49
N TYR A 182 18.25 2.99 7.10
CA TYR A 182 18.81 1.72 6.63
C TYR A 182 18.02 1.21 5.43
N GLU A 183 16.69 1.14 5.52
CA GLU A 183 15.83 0.75 4.40
C GLU A 183 16.00 1.67 3.18
N MET A 184 16.25 2.96 3.40
CA MET A 184 16.49 3.90 2.30
C MET A 184 17.77 3.61 1.50
N LYS A 185 18.74 2.87 2.07
CA LYS A 185 19.95 2.44 1.34
C LYS A 185 19.65 1.26 0.43
N ASP A 186 18.79 0.34 0.87
CA ASP A 186 18.44 -0.86 0.12
C ASP A 186 17.35 -0.60 -0.93
N ARG A 187 16.41 0.30 -0.65
CA ARG A 187 15.30 0.67 -1.55
C ARG A 187 15.72 1.81 -2.46
N VAL A 188 16.39 1.49 -3.56
CA VAL A 188 16.96 2.48 -4.48
C VAL A 188 15.94 2.89 -5.55
N THR A 189 15.30 1.92 -6.17
CA THR A 189 14.43 2.09 -7.34
C THR A 189 13.05 2.63 -6.96
N TYR A 190 12.31 3.13 -7.96
CA TYR A 190 10.94 3.57 -7.76
C TYR A 190 10.02 2.41 -7.35
N PHE A 191 10.22 1.22 -7.95
CA PHE A 191 9.48 0.01 -7.57
C PHE A 191 9.72 -0.40 -6.10
N GLU A 192 10.98 -0.45 -5.65
CA GLU A 192 11.32 -0.85 -4.28
C GLU A 192 10.74 0.10 -3.23
N LYS A 193 10.54 1.38 -3.57
CA LYS A 193 9.87 2.36 -2.70
C LYS A 193 8.35 2.24 -2.70
N ASN A 194 7.78 1.36 -3.53
CA ASN A 194 6.34 1.18 -3.70
C ASN A 194 5.86 -0.27 -3.51
N PHE A 195 6.76 -1.20 -3.19
CA PHE A 195 6.49 -2.62 -3.06
C PHE A 195 6.94 -3.16 -1.69
N ASN A 196 6.20 -4.12 -1.14
CA ASN A 196 6.39 -4.63 0.23
C ASN A 196 6.45 -3.51 1.28
N LEU A 197 5.39 -2.70 1.32
CA LEU A 197 5.25 -1.54 2.20
C LEU A 197 4.49 -1.89 3.47
N ARG A 198 5.10 -1.68 4.63
CA ARG A 198 4.48 -1.97 5.94
C ARG A 198 4.33 -0.74 6.83
N ARG A 199 5.14 0.30 6.60
CA ARG A 199 5.14 1.53 7.39
C ARG A 199 4.68 2.72 6.57
N PHE A 200 3.87 3.56 7.21
CA PHE A 200 3.27 4.73 6.60
C PHE A 200 3.35 5.92 7.54
N MET A 201 3.57 7.13 7.02
CA MET A 201 3.70 8.32 7.83
C MET A 201 2.74 9.42 7.38
N TYR A 202 2.17 10.13 8.35
CA TYR A 202 1.57 11.44 8.13
C TYR A 202 2.13 12.47 9.11
N THR A 203 1.97 13.74 8.76
CA THR A 203 2.41 14.85 9.60
C THR A 203 1.25 15.73 10.01
N THR A 204 1.06 15.89 11.32
CA THR A 204 0.08 16.81 11.89
C THR A 204 0.79 18.10 12.32
N PRO A 205 0.43 19.27 11.76
CA PRO A 205 0.94 20.55 12.24
C PRO A 205 0.25 20.92 13.56
N PHE A 206 1.01 21.47 14.51
CA PHE A 206 0.47 21.98 15.77
C PHE A 206 1.30 23.15 16.32
N THR A 207 0.73 23.95 17.21
CA THR A 207 1.44 24.95 18.03
C THR A 207 1.46 24.49 19.49
N LEU A 208 2.34 25.05 20.33
CA LEU A 208 2.38 24.73 21.76
C LEU A 208 1.08 25.11 22.51
N GLU A 209 0.30 26.03 21.94
CA GLU A 209 -1.04 26.39 22.43
C GLU A 209 -2.14 25.42 22.00
N GLY A 210 -1.79 24.36 21.23
CA GLY A 210 -2.73 23.34 20.77
C GLY A 210 -3.48 23.70 19.49
N ARG A 211 -3.18 24.84 18.84
CA ARG A 211 -3.78 25.21 17.55
C ARG A 211 -3.12 24.42 16.41
N PRO A 212 -3.85 24.02 15.36
CA PRO A 212 -3.26 23.29 14.23
C PRO A 212 -2.31 24.16 13.39
N ARG A 213 -2.53 25.48 13.37
CA ARG A 213 -1.66 26.45 12.66
C ARG A 213 -1.44 27.70 13.51
N GLY A 214 -0.23 28.25 13.43
CA GLY A 214 0.16 29.53 14.03
C GLY A 214 1.27 30.20 13.24
N GLU A 215 1.97 31.15 13.86
CA GLU A 215 3.10 31.82 13.21
C GLU A 215 4.25 30.85 12.97
N LEU A 216 5.12 31.15 12.00
CA LEU A 216 6.18 30.22 11.58
C LEU A 216 7.08 29.76 12.73
N HIS A 217 7.37 30.64 13.68
CA HIS A 217 8.23 30.35 14.83
C HIS A 217 7.53 29.54 15.94
N GLU A 218 6.20 29.49 15.91
CA GLU A 218 5.35 28.74 16.84
C GLU A 218 4.94 27.38 16.26
N GLN A 219 5.24 27.13 14.99
CA GLN A 219 4.75 25.97 14.25
C GLN A 219 5.65 24.75 14.45
N TYR A 220 5.08 23.73 15.09
CA TYR A 220 5.65 22.39 15.23
C TYR A 220 4.97 21.41 14.27
N ARG A 221 5.63 20.27 14.08
CA ARG A 221 5.13 19.15 13.29
C ARG A 221 5.30 17.88 14.09
N ARG A 222 4.24 17.07 14.12
CA ARG A 222 4.26 15.73 14.67
C ARG A 222 4.22 14.74 13.53
N ASN A 223 5.27 13.96 13.36
CA ASN A 223 5.29 12.85 12.42
C ASN A 223 4.77 11.61 13.14
N THR A 224 3.71 11.01 12.61
CA THR A 224 3.16 9.76 13.13
C THR A 224 3.47 8.67 12.13
N VAL A 225 4.20 7.64 12.55
CA VAL A 225 4.50 6.44 11.78
C VAL A 225 3.54 5.33 12.21
N LEU A 226 2.89 4.71 11.25
CA LEU A 226 1.92 3.63 11.40
C LEU A 226 2.54 2.35 10.84
N SER A 227 2.47 1.27 11.60
CA SER A 227 2.83 -0.07 11.11
C SER A 227 1.58 -0.90 10.89
N THR A 228 1.45 -1.50 9.71
CA THR A 228 0.33 -2.39 9.37
C THR A 228 0.64 -3.85 9.70
N MET A 229 -0.41 -4.64 9.93
CA MET A 229 -0.30 -6.08 10.22
C MET A 229 0.41 -6.88 9.12
N HIS A 230 0.17 -6.52 7.86
CA HIS A 230 0.78 -7.10 6.67
C HIS A 230 1.33 -6.01 5.75
N ALA A 231 2.15 -6.38 4.77
CA ALA A 231 2.72 -5.46 3.80
C ALA A 231 1.83 -5.32 2.56
N PHE A 232 1.78 -4.14 1.95
CA PHE A 232 1.21 -3.95 0.61
C PHE A 232 2.21 -4.28 -0.49
N PRO A 233 1.78 -4.86 -1.64
CA PRO A 233 0.42 -5.32 -1.92
C PRO A 233 0.04 -6.58 -1.13
N TYR A 234 -1.25 -6.71 -0.83
CA TYR A 234 -1.85 -7.80 -0.06
C TYR A 234 -3.18 -8.23 -0.70
N ILE A 235 -3.74 -9.36 -0.26
CA ILE A 235 -5.01 -9.89 -0.78
C ILE A 235 -6.20 -8.95 -0.48
N LYS A 236 -6.09 -8.13 0.57
CA LYS A 236 -7.04 -7.06 0.91
C LYS A 236 -6.45 -5.69 0.59
N THR A 237 -7.31 -4.75 0.20
CA THR A 237 -6.94 -3.35 -0.07
C THR A 237 -6.90 -2.47 1.17
N ARG A 238 -7.28 -3.00 2.34
CA ARG A 238 -7.12 -2.36 3.64
C ARG A 238 -6.47 -3.32 4.62
N ILE A 239 -5.56 -2.81 5.45
CA ILE A 239 -4.82 -3.59 6.44
C ILE A 239 -4.85 -2.85 7.76
N SER A 240 -5.11 -3.56 8.85
CA SER A 240 -5.18 -2.98 10.19
C SER A 240 -3.84 -2.37 10.61
N VAL A 241 -3.91 -1.22 11.27
CA VAL A 241 -2.77 -0.61 11.96
C VAL A 241 -2.58 -1.34 13.29
N VAL A 242 -1.37 -1.84 13.54
CA VAL A 242 -1.03 -2.59 14.77
C VAL A 242 -0.11 -1.82 15.71
N GLN A 243 0.57 -0.79 15.19
CA GLN A 243 1.48 0.04 15.99
C GLN A 243 1.46 1.48 15.47
N LYS A 244 1.63 2.43 16.40
CA LYS A 244 1.82 3.85 16.09
C LYS A 244 3.00 4.40 16.89
N GLU A 245 3.85 5.17 16.22
CA GLU A 245 4.99 5.85 16.81
C GLU A 245 4.92 7.34 16.46
N GLU A 246 5.13 8.22 17.44
CA GLU A 246 5.10 9.66 17.23
C GLU A 246 6.50 10.26 17.45
N VAL A 247 6.97 11.03 16.46
CA VAL A 247 8.22 11.80 16.54
C VAL A 247 7.89 13.27 16.38
N MET A 248 8.24 14.07 17.38
CA MET A 248 8.06 15.51 17.36
C MET A 248 9.26 16.19 16.71
N ALA A 249 9.00 17.14 15.81
CA ALA A 249 10.03 17.97 15.21
C ALA A 249 9.61 19.44 15.24
N GLN A 250 10.52 20.31 15.70
CA GLN A 250 10.40 21.75 15.50
C GLN A 250 10.92 22.10 14.11
N ARG A 251 10.24 23.02 13.41
CA ARG A 251 10.75 23.50 12.12
C ARG A 251 11.96 24.41 12.39
N GLU A 252 13.18 23.90 12.18
CA GLU A 252 14.40 24.69 12.34
C GLU A 252 14.45 25.85 11.34
N ARG A 253 15.00 27.00 11.78
CA ARG A 253 15.32 28.14 10.91
C ARG A 253 16.27 27.64 9.82
N GLY A 254 15.97 28.00 8.56
CA GLY A 254 16.61 27.45 7.38
C GLY A 254 18.12 27.25 7.51
N THR A 255 18.52 26.00 7.67
CA THR A 255 19.81 25.48 7.21
C THR A 255 19.50 24.21 6.42
N GLY A 256 20.04 24.13 5.21
CA GLY A 256 19.64 23.13 4.22
C GLY A 256 20.13 21.73 4.56
N CYS A 257 19.44 21.03 5.46
CA CYS A 257 19.61 19.59 5.61
C CYS A 257 18.45 18.86 4.90
N ASN A 258 18.81 18.13 3.85
CA ASN A 258 17.89 17.39 2.99
C ASN A 258 17.34 16.16 3.71
N THR A 259 16.25 16.32 4.45
CA THR A 259 15.26 15.24 4.65
C THR A 259 13.94 15.73 4.08
N ARG A 260 13.88 15.92 2.76
CA ARG A 260 12.61 16.12 2.06
C ARG A 260 12.00 14.73 1.82
N PRO A 261 10.88 14.35 2.47
CA PRO A 261 10.02 13.31 1.90
C PRO A 261 9.52 13.82 0.55
N LEU A 262 9.34 12.90 -0.40
CA LEU A 262 9.02 13.11 -1.82
C LEU A 262 7.70 13.88 -2.05
N ARG A 263 7.65 15.17 -1.68
CA ARG A 263 6.66 16.11 -2.21
C ARG A 263 7.07 16.51 -3.61
N ARG A 264 6.76 15.68 -4.61
CA ARG A 264 6.53 16.20 -5.96
C ARG A 264 5.11 16.74 -6.01
N ASN A 265 4.97 18.02 -6.28
CA ASN A 265 3.68 18.67 -6.45
C ASN A 265 2.95 18.00 -7.61
N LEU A 266 1.75 17.50 -7.37
CA LEU A 266 0.87 16.92 -8.41
C LEU A 266 0.64 17.90 -9.59
N LYS A 267 0.84 19.21 -9.37
CA LYS A 267 0.80 20.23 -10.43
C LYS A 267 1.97 20.17 -11.42
N GLU A 268 3.16 19.74 -10.99
CA GLU A 268 4.33 19.60 -11.88
C GLU A 268 4.16 18.40 -12.82
N LEU A 269 3.57 17.31 -12.34
CA LEU A 269 3.32 16.11 -13.16
C LEU A 269 2.28 16.36 -14.27
N VAL A 270 1.30 17.22 -14.02
CA VAL A 270 0.28 17.59 -15.03
C VAL A 270 0.82 18.62 -16.03
N GLY A 271 1.74 19.50 -15.60
CA GLY A 271 2.42 20.45 -16.48
C GLY A 271 3.34 19.78 -17.51
N GLU A 272 4.05 18.72 -17.11
CA GLU A 272 4.95 17.98 -18.00
C GLU A 272 4.22 17.16 -19.08
N LEU A 273 2.97 16.73 -18.81
CA LEU A 273 2.14 16.03 -19.80
C LEU A 273 1.48 16.98 -20.81
N SER A 274 1.27 18.25 -20.45
CA SER A 274 0.68 19.24 -21.35
C SER A 274 1.68 19.95 -22.26
N GLY A 275 2.99 19.79 -22.03
CA GLY A 275 4.05 20.55 -22.70
C GLY A 275 4.74 19.86 -23.90
N ARG A 276 4.38 18.62 -24.26
CA ARG A 276 5.00 17.90 -25.40
C ARG A 276 4.04 17.70 -26.57
N GLY A 277 3.45 18.80 -27.01
CA GLY A 277 2.57 18.85 -28.17
C GLY A 277 2.60 20.21 -28.86
N ALA A 278 3.80 20.73 -29.15
CA ALA A 278 4.02 21.83 -30.09
C ALA A 278 5.52 21.96 -30.40
N ALA A 279 6.01 21.14 -31.32
CA ALA A 279 7.11 21.39 -32.27
C ALA A 279 7.25 20.16 -33.16
#